data_AF-A0A6J8AS88-F1
#
_entry.id   AF-A0A6J8AS88-F1
#
_cell.length_a   1.000
_cell.length_b   1.000
_cell.length_c   1.000
_cell.angle_alpha   90.00
_cell.angle_beta   90.00
_cell.angle_gamma   90.00
#
_symmetry.space_group_name_H-M   'P 1'
#
loop_
_entity.id
_entity.type
_entity.pdbx_description
1 polymer ?
#
loop_
_entity_poly.entity_id
_entity_poly.type
_entity_poly.pdbx_seq_one_letter_code
_entity_poly.pdbx_strand_id
1 'polypeptide(L)'
;MGDCVSSFENANFTIYVKTGDRLNSGTDANVRIILQDYSENKTEEFVLDKFFRNDFEKGNIDAFPIKKPSHFGNEIAEVEFWRDNAGLASDWYVDKISIENMKTHDTYVFPVYRWIKADYHYIIRHLDTSLPQIDPHPEQRQMELNDKRKTYQIIQKIKSGPAQVKEIPSDEQFSFEYKWNIAKRKMQMIATSKLHMLLNGANWEKSLFDLTNVYSDAFGIPEGVNKWSNDIYFGSQRISSMNHSLIELCTAIPEKMNITEDELKPFLEGWSIPQVIQANRLFIIDLEVIKDIPVRSPELILTCPIALFFLNGKKQLVPIAIQLFQEKREDNPVFIPTDPPHTWLMAKMWYNLGDASYHQSLTHLAFTHLLMEGVCVVSHRQLSQSHPIFKLLAPHFLYLIAINSRGLDLLVAPNGWVDKTMTIGITGMFSLIARGIQIWKMDTHGTLPEDLKRRGLLNTNILPGYHFRDDALLLYQAIKNYVSKYVKLYYDKPEKIFDDWEIMSWGNELTKAREKGGCGILGVPNNGKFATVDDLTITLTSIIYTCSVGHASTNFPQYDEYAFPPNYPACLKGTPPKDKSPLIEDDILMALPDKPTTLDIMTVTKILSDRGTNSIGDFEVQYIFDPPAKKR
;
A
#
# COMPACT_ATOMS: atom_id res chain seq x y z
N MET A 1 -12.03 -44.27 -21.59
CA MET A 1 -12.09 -44.11 -20.12
C MET A 1 -11.23 -45.14 -19.36
N GLY A 2 -10.72 -46.22 -19.98
CA GLY A 2 -9.90 -47.23 -19.30
C GLY A 2 -8.41 -46.89 -19.09
N ASP A 3 -7.77 -46.19 -20.02
CA ASP A 3 -6.30 -46.00 -19.96
C ASP A 3 -5.84 -45.01 -18.89
N CYS A 4 -6.59 -43.93 -18.66
CA CYS A 4 -6.28 -42.94 -17.61
C CYS A 4 -6.38 -43.49 -16.19
N VAL A 5 -7.15 -44.55 -15.92
CA VAL A 5 -7.25 -45.12 -14.56
C VAL A 5 -6.09 -46.11 -14.33
N SER A 6 -5.71 -46.86 -15.36
CA SER A 6 -4.62 -47.85 -15.30
C SER A 6 -3.21 -47.26 -15.13
N SER A 7 -2.98 -46.01 -15.58
CA SER A 7 -1.68 -45.34 -15.48
C SER A 7 -1.34 -44.89 -14.05
N PHE A 8 -2.35 -44.53 -13.25
CA PHE A 8 -2.15 -44.16 -11.85
C PHE A 8 -1.95 -45.37 -10.93
N GLU A 9 -2.58 -46.52 -11.23
CA GLU A 9 -2.49 -47.74 -10.39
C GLU A 9 -1.07 -48.34 -10.32
N ASN A 10 -0.19 -48.03 -11.28
CA ASN A 10 1.19 -48.55 -11.33
C ASN A 10 2.26 -47.44 -11.25
N ALA A 11 1.89 -46.21 -10.92
CA ALA A 11 2.81 -45.09 -10.81
C ALA A 11 3.58 -45.13 -9.48
N ASN A 12 4.87 -44.77 -9.50
CA ASN A 12 5.63 -44.58 -8.26
C ASN A 12 5.47 -43.14 -7.75
N PHE A 13 5.40 -42.18 -8.66
CA PHE A 13 5.18 -40.78 -8.34
C PHE A 13 4.10 -40.19 -9.25
N THR A 14 3.41 -39.15 -8.77
CA THR A 14 2.60 -38.27 -9.61
C THR A 14 3.18 -36.86 -9.57
N ILE A 15 3.51 -36.32 -10.74
CA ILE A 15 3.96 -34.93 -10.90
C ILE A 15 2.72 -34.06 -11.11
N TYR A 16 2.56 -33.04 -10.28
CA TYR A 16 1.55 -32.01 -10.40
C TYR A 16 2.20 -30.70 -10.83
N VAL A 17 1.70 -30.10 -11.91
CA VAL A 17 2.18 -28.81 -12.41
C VAL A 17 1.05 -27.79 -12.32
N LYS A 18 1.28 -26.70 -11.58
CA LYS A 18 0.34 -25.58 -11.49
C LYS A 18 0.80 -24.47 -12.44
N THR A 19 0.05 -24.26 -13.52
CA THR A 19 0.20 -23.08 -14.38
C THR A 19 -0.44 -21.86 -13.70
N GLY A 20 0.23 -20.71 -13.76
CA GLY A 20 -0.27 -19.46 -13.17
C GLY A 20 -1.51 -18.91 -13.87
N ASP A 21 -2.15 -17.92 -13.25
CA ASP A 21 -3.42 -17.30 -13.69
C ASP A 21 -3.25 -15.93 -14.38
N ARG A 22 -2.02 -15.62 -14.81
CA ARG A 22 -1.68 -14.40 -15.54
C ARG A 22 -2.22 -14.44 -16.98
N LEU A 23 -2.25 -13.30 -17.66
CA LEU A 23 -2.61 -13.28 -19.08
C LEU A 23 -1.53 -14.03 -19.89
N ASN A 24 -1.95 -14.93 -20.79
CA ASN A 24 -1.06 -15.75 -21.63
C ASN A 24 -0.10 -16.66 -20.86
N SER A 25 -0.46 -17.10 -19.65
CA SER A 25 0.39 -17.97 -18.83
C SER A 25 0.40 -19.44 -19.26
N GLY A 26 -0.59 -19.88 -20.06
CA GLY A 26 -0.65 -21.25 -20.56
C GLY A 26 0.23 -21.45 -21.80
N THR A 27 0.55 -22.71 -22.09
CA THR A 27 1.52 -23.06 -23.14
C THR A 27 1.06 -24.23 -23.99
N ASP A 28 1.39 -24.19 -25.30
CA ASP A 28 1.29 -25.33 -26.22
C ASP A 28 2.66 -25.98 -26.49
N ALA A 29 3.70 -25.58 -25.75
CA ALA A 29 5.06 -26.10 -25.91
C ALA A 29 5.21 -27.51 -25.32
N ASN A 30 6.16 -28.29 -25.83
CA ASN A 30 6.46 -29.59 -25.22
C ASN A 30 7.25 -29.36 -23.92
N VAL A 31 6.74 -29.90 -22.82
CA VAL A 31 7.37 -29.77 -21.49
C VAL A 31 8.07 -31.07 -21.12
N ARG A 32 9.29 -30.96 -20.60
CA ARG A 32 10.13 -32.09 -20.19
C ARG A 32 10.65 -31.88 -18.79
N ILE A 33 10.88 -32.99 -18.08
CA ILE A 33 11.37 -32.98 -16.70
C ILE A 33 12.28 -34.18 -16.40
N ILE A 34 13.32 -33.94 -15.61
CA ILE A 34 14.21 -34.92 -15.01
C ILE A 34 14.12 -34.73 -13.48
N LEU A 35 14.04 -35.84 -12.74
CA LEU A 35 14.05 -35.82 -11.28
C LEU A 35 15.42 -36.23 -10.76
N GLN A 36 15.85 -35.62 -9.67
CA GLN A 36 17.07 -36.00 -8.94
C GLN A 36 16.72 -36.31 -7.47
N ASP A 37 17.19 -37.44 -6.97
CA ASP A 37 17.03 -37.82 -5.56
C ASP A 37 18.13 -37.23 -4.66
N TYR A 38 18.00 -37.41 -3.34
CA TYR A 38 19.02 -36.97 -2.38
C TYR A 38 20.36 -37.74 -2.43
N SER A 39 20.44 -38.81 -3.22
CA SER A 39 21.66 -39.57 -3.51
C SER A 39 22.27 -39.19 -4.87
N GLU A 40 21.80 -38.08 -5.48
CA GLU A 40 22.23 -37.55 -6.77
C GLU A 40 21.94 -38.46 -7.98
N ASN A 41 21.09 -39.48 -7.82
CA ASN A 41 20.64 -40.28 -8.96
C ASN A 41 19.60 -39.50 -9.75
N LYS A 42 19.73 -39.48 -11.08
CA LYS A 42 18.77 -38.88 -12.00
C LYS A 42 17.87 -39.95 -12.65
N THR A 43 16.63 -39.57 -12.94
CA THR A 43 15.75 -40.34 -13.83
C THR A 43 16.15 -40.13 -15.29
N GLU A 44 15.59 -40.94 -16.19
CA GLU A 44 15.43 -40.57 -17.59
C GLU A 44 14.55 -39.31 -17.76
N GLU A 45 14.61 -38.71 -18.96
CA GLU A 45 13.74 -37.61 -19.35
C GLU A 45 12.28 -38.08 -19.46
N PHE A 46 11.38 -37.39 -18.77
CA PHE A 46 9.94 -37.55 -18.94
C PHE A 46 9.38 -36.41 -19.78
N VAL A 47 8.62 -36.76 -20.82
CA VAL A 47 7.75 -35.81 -21.53
C VAL A 47 6.44 -35.71 -20.77
N LEU A 48 6.06 -34.50 -20.37
CA LEU A 48 4.80 -34.24 -19.70
C LEU A 48 3.75 -33.90 -20.76
N ASP A 49 2.89 -34.86 -21.06
CA ASP A 49 1.81 -34.73 -22.04
C ASP A 49 0.57 -35.51 -21.58
N LYS A 50 -0.61 -34.91 -21.70
CA LYS A 50 -1.90 -35.59 -21.55
C LYS A 50 -2.51 -35.94 -22.91
N PHE A 51 -2.31 -37.18 -23.32
CA PHE A 51 -2.93 -37.72 -24.52
C PHE A 51 -4.46 -37.48 -24.55
N PHE A 52 -4.95 -36.72 -25.54
CA PHE A 52 -6.34 -36.28 -25.77
C PHE A 52 -6.90 -35.10 -24.94
N ARG A 53 -6.09 -34.33 -24.21
CA ARG A 53 -6.53 -33.08 -23.55
C ARG A 53 -5.48 -32.00 -23.68
N ASN A 54 -5.90 -30.73 -23.78
CA ASN A 54 -4.95 -29.64 -23.62
C ASN A 54 -4.54 -29.56 -22.14
N ASP A 55 -3.24 -29.57 -21.90
CA ASP A 55 -2.62 -29.39 -20.60
C ASP A 55 -1.94 -28.03 -20.49
N PHE A 56 -1.48 -27.69 -19.29
CA PHE A 56 -0.80 -26.43 -18.96
C PHE A 56 -1.62 -25.18 -19.23
N GLU A 57 -2.95 -25.31 -19.24
CA GLU A 57 -3.87 -24.20 -19.40
C GLU A 57 -3.76 -23.20 -18.24
N LYS A 58 -4.05 -21.93 -18.56
CA LYS A 58 -4.03 -20.84 -17.59
C LYS A 58 -4.81 -21.18 -16.31
N GLY A 59 -4.13 -21.13 -15.16
CA GLY A 59 -4.72 -21.37 -13.84
C GLY A 59 -5.01 -22.85 -13.53
N ASN A 60 -4.73 -23.79 -14.43
CA ASN A 60 -5.01 -25.20 -14.20
C ASN A 60 -3.90 -25.92 -13.44
N ILE A 61 -4.26 -27.08 -12.87
CA ILE A 61 -3.33 -28.05 -12.30
C ILE A 61 -3.40 -29.31 -13.15
N ASP A 62 -2.26 -29.71 -13.69
CA ASP A 62 -2.11 -30.94 -14.46
C ASP A 62 -1.35 -32.00 -13.67
N ALA A 63 -1.67 -33.27 -13.89
CA ALA A 63 -1.17 -34.40 -13.13
C ALA A 63 -0.63 -35.46 -14.09
N PHE A 64 0.59 -35.91 -13.85
CA PHE A 64 1.35 -36.81 -14.72
C PHE A 64 1.92 -37.98 -13.88
N PRO A 65 1.28 -39.15 -13.92
CA PRO A 65 1.78 -40.34 -13.23
C PRO A 65 3.03 -40.88 -13.94
N ILE A 66 4.10 -41.14 -13.18
CA ILE A 66 5.38 -41.65 -13.70
C ILE A 66 5.86 -42.90 -12.94
N LYS A 67 6.62 -43.74 -13.64
CA LYS A 67 7.35 -44.87 -13.05
C LYS A 67 8.80 -44.48 -12.87
N LYS A 68 9.34 -44.68 -11.67
CA LYS A 68 10.74 -44.37 -11.38
C LYS A 68 11.63 -45.56 -11.77
N PRO A 69 12.86 -45.35 -12.25
CA PRO A 69 13.78 -46.44 -12.49
C PRO A 69 14.26 -47.06 -11.16
N SER A 70 14.77 -48.29 -11.23
CA SER A 70 15.11 -49.08 -10.03
C SER A 70 16.23 -48.46 -9.19
N HIS A 71 17.14 -47.72 -9.81
CA HIS A 71 18.25 -47.03 -9.14
C HIS A 71 17.86 -45.70 -8.47
N PHE A 72 16.68 -45.15 -8.77
CA PHE A 72 16.23 -43.88 -8.21
C PHE A 72 15.58 -44.07 -6.84
N GLY A 73 15.87 -43.17 -5.89
CA GLY A 73 15.37 -43.17 -4.53
C GLY A 73 13.86 -42.89 -4.39
N ASN A 74 13.40 -42.74 -3.14
CA ASN A 74 12.00 -42.41 -2.82
C ASN A 74 11.79 -40.95 -2.43
N GLU A 75 12.88 -40.21 -2.24
CA GLU A 75 12.89 -38.81 -1.80
C GLU A 75 13.52 -37.94 -2.88
N ILE A 76 12.85 -36.85 -3.26
CA ILE A 76 13.24 -36.02 -4.41
C ILE A 76 13.88 -34.73 -3.90
N ALA A 77 15.10 -34.47 -4.34
CA ALA A 77 15.87 -33.30 -3.94
C ALA A 77 15.68 -32.13 -4.91
N GLU A 78 15.66 -32.41 -6.21
CA GLU A 78 15.66 -31.41 -7.29
C GLU A 78 14.84 -31.87 -8.49
N VAL A 79 14.32 -30.89 -9.23
CA VAL A 79 13.76 -31.08 -10.56
C VAL A 79 14.51 -30.22 -11.56
N GLU A 80 14.82 -30.79 -12.71
CA GLU A 80 15.33 -30.09 -13.88
C GLU A 80 14.23 -30.13 -14.94
N PHE A 81 13.68 -28.98 -15.33
CA PHE A 81 12.57 -28.92 -16.28
C PHE A 81 12.74 -27.79 -17.30
N TRP A 82 12.19 -28.00 -18.49
CA TRP A 82 12.24 -27.03 -19.58
C TRP A 82 11.07 -27.22 -20.54
N ARG A 83 10.93 -26.25 -21.44
CA ARG A 83 9.98 -26.28 -22.54
C ARG A 83 10.68 -25.90 -23.84
N ASP A 84 10.20 -26.41 -24.97
CA ASP A 84 10.68 -26.00 -26.29
C ASP A 84 9.94 -24.76 -26.81
N ASN A 85 10.14 -24.39 -28.08
CA ASN A 85 9.45 -23.28 -28.72
C ASN A 85 8.30 -23.72 -29.64
N ALA A 86 7.79 -24.95 -29.50
CA ALA A 86 6.70 -25.45 -30.32
C ALA A 86 5.37 -24.74 -29.99
N GLY A 87 4.47 -24.68 -30.96
CA GLY A 87 3.14 -24.07 -30.82
C GLY A 87 3.11 -22.56 -31.08
N LEU A 88 1.89 -22.00 -31.17
CA LEU A 88 1.65 -20.57 -31.43
C LEU A 88 1.67 -19.71 -30.15
N ALA A 89 1.47 -20.32 -28.99
CA ALA A 89 1.53 -19.70 -27.66
C ALA A 89 2.50 -20.48 -26.75
N SER A 90 3.81 -20.34 -26.98
CA SER A 90 4.84 -21.11 -26.25
C SER A 90 5.34 -20.44 -24.96
N ASP A 91 4.86 -19.26 -24.62
CA ASP A 91 5.13 -18.66 -23.31
C ASP A 91 4.48 -19.51 -22.21
N TRP A 92 5.11 -19.58 -21.04
CA TRP A 92 4.60 -20.39 -19.95
C TRP A 92 4.97 -19.80 -18.61
N TYR A 93 3.99 -19.57 -17.74
CA TYR A 93 4.22 -19.17 -16.35
C TYR A 93 3.82 -20.30 -15.41
N VAL A 94 4.79 -20.77 -14.62
CA VAL A 94 4.58 -21.85 -13.66
C VAL A 94 4.57 -21.30 -12.26
N ASP A 95 3.53 -21.60 -11.48
CA ASP A 95 3.48 -21.25 -10.06
C ASP A 95 4.37 -22.21 -9.25
N LYS A 96 4.12 -23.52 -9.40
CA LYS A 96 4.86 -24.57 -8.71
C LYS A 96 4.74 -25.92 -9.40
N ILE A 97 5.72 -26.77 -9.13
CA ILE A 97 5.65 -28.21 -9.39
C ILE A 97 5.56 -28.91 -8.03
N SER A 98 4.78 -29.98 -7.92
CA SER A 98 4.69 -30.79 -6.70
C SER A 98 4.69 -32.26 -7.08
N ILE A 99 5.41 -33.10 -6.34
CA ILE A 99 5.52 -34.52 -6.67
C ILE A 99 5.08 -35.34 -5.46
N GLU A 100 4.06 -36.16 -5.64
CA GLU A 100 3.57 -37.08 -4.60
C GLU A 100 4.18 -38.47 -4.81
N ASN A 101 4.74 -39.04 -3.74
CA ASN A 101 5.09 -40.46 -3.70
C ASN A 101 3.82 -41.28 -3.47
N MET A 102 3.41 -42.08 -4.45
CA MET A 102 2.14 -42.82 -4.39
C MET A 102 2.11 -43.93 -3.33
N LYS A 103 3.27 -44.30 -2.76
CA LYS A 103 3.37 -45.31 -1.71
C LYS A 103 3.36 -44.69 -0.31
N THR A 104 4.08 -43.59 -0.10
CA THR A 104 4.22 -42.96 1.22
C THR A 104 3.27 -41.78 1.42
N HIS A 105 2.71 -41.23 0.34
CA HIS A 105 1.97 -39.98 0.28
C HIS A 105 2.79 -38.74 0.68
N ASP A 106 4.12 -38.85 0.72
CA ASP A 106 4.99 -37.70 0.90
C ASP A 106 4.90 -36.79 -0.34
N THR A 107 4.79 -35.48 -0.11
CA THR A 107 4.72 -34.48 -1.18
C THR A 107 5.97 -33.60 -1.16
N TYR A 108 6.64 -33.53 -2.30
CA TYR A 108 7.81 -32.68 -2.53
C TYR A 108 7.39 -31.46 -3.34
N VAL A 109 7.63 -30.24 -2.84
CA VAL A 109 7.17 -28.99 -3.47
C VAL A 109 8.33 -28.18 -4.04
N PHE A 110 8.21 -27.77 -5.30
CA PHE A 110 9.19 -26.99 -6.06
C PHE A 110 8.55 -25.66 -6.48
N PRO A 111 8.73 -24.58 -5.69
CA PRO A 111 8.19 -23.26 -6.02
C PRO A 111 8.89 -22.69 -7.26
N VAL A 112 8.13 -22.25 -8.26
CA VAL A 112 8.69 -21.78 -9.54
C VAL A 112 8.45 -20.28 -9.74
N TYR A 113 7.20 -19.83 -9.71
CA TYR A 113 6.76 -18.42 -9.84
C TYR A 113 7.50 -17.58 -10.89
N ARG A 114 7.73 -18.14 -12.09
CA ARG A 114 8.42 -17.43 -13.19
C ARG A 114 7.96 -17.87 -14.57
N TRP A 115 8.20 -16.99 -15.54
CA TRP A 115 8.12 -17.33 -16.96
C TRP A 115 9.28 -18.23 -17.36
N ILE A 116 8.99 -19.30 -18.09
CA ILE A 116 9.97 -20.30 -18.50
C ILE A 116 10.50 -19.95 -19.89
N LYS A 117 11.80 -19.65 -19.96
CA LYS A 117 12.52 -19.42 -21.22
C LYS A 117 12.56 -20.70 -22.07
N ALA A 118 12.42 -20.52 -23.37
CA ALA A 118 12.56 -21.60 -24.35
C ALA A 118 13.95 -22.24 -24.22
N ASP A 119 13.99 -23.56 -24.23
CA ASP A 119 15.20 -24.38 -24.28
C ASP A 119 16.20 -24.16 -23.12
N TYR A 120 15.78 -23.43 -22.07
CA TYR A 120 16.57 -23.26 -20.86
C TYR A 120 16.11 -24.27 -19.80
N HIS A 121 17.07 -25.02 -19.27
CA HIS A 121 16.84 -26.04 -18.24
C HIS A 121 16.87 -25.39 -16.86
N TYR A 122 15.70 -25.20 -16.28
CA TYR A 122 15.57 -24.68 -14.91
C TYR A 122 15.74 -25.81 -13.91
N ILE A 123 16.66 -25.61 -12.96
CA ILE A 123 16.86 -26.51 -11.83
C ILE A 123 16.23 -25.89 -10.59
N ILE A 124 15.26 -26.56 -9.99
CA ILE A 124 14.54 -26.10 -8.80
C ILE A 124 14.68 -27.14 -7.69
N ARG A 125 15.09 -26.66 -6.52
CA ARG A 125 15.23 -27.49 -5.32
C ARG A 125 13.91 -27.69 -4.60
N HIS A 126 13.80 -28.81 -3.90
CA HIS A 126 12.71 -29.01 -2.95
C HIS A 126 12.69 -27.84 -1.95
N LEU A 127 11.54 -27.15 -1.86
CA LEU A 127 11.26 -25.94 -1.07
C LEU A 127 11.96 -24.64 -1.56
N ASP A 128 13.03 -24.78 -2.35
CA ASP A 128 13.80 -23.72 -3.02
C ASP A 128 14.07 -22.47 -2.18
N THR A 129 14.81 -22.59 -1.08
CA THR A 129 15.20 -21.45 -0.24
C THR A 129 16.70 -21.48 0.09
N SER A 130 17.45 -20.44 -0.30
CA SER A 130 18.90 -20.37 -0.14
C SER A 130 19.41 -18.92 -0.07
N LEU A 131 20.41 -18.71 0.77
CA LEU A 131 21.28 -17.54 0.71
C LEU A 131 22.25 -17.69 -0.47
N PRO A 132 22.67 -16.60 -1.13
CA PRO A 132 23.42 -16.69 -2.38
C PRO A 132 24.80 -17.34 -2.21
N GLN A 133 25.43 -17.24 -1.04
CA GLN A 133 26.74 -17.83 -0.74
C GLN A 133 26.75 -19.36 -0.59
N ILE A 134 25.56 -19.99 -0.50
CA ILE A 134 25.41 -21.46 -0.39
C ILE A 134 24.47 -22.03 -1.45
N ASP A 135 24.16 -21.23 -2.48
CA ASP A 135 23.32 -21.67 -3.57
C ASP A 135 24.09 -22.68 -4.45
N PRO A 136 23.56 -23.89 -4.70
CA PRO A 136 24.25 -24.87 -5.55
C PRO A 136 24.20 -24.51 -7.04
N HIS A 137 23.32 -23.60 -7.46
CA HIS A 137 23.12 -23.19 -8.86
C HIS A 137 23.37 -21.68 -9.05
N PRO A 138 24.57 -21.16 -8.70
CA PRO A 138 24.86 -19.73 -8.69
C PRO A 138 24.77 -19.08 -10.08
N GLU A 139 25.03 -19.82 -11.15
CA GLU A 139 24.93 -19.33 -12.53
C GLU A 139 23.48 -19.04 -12.93
N GLN A 140 22.54 -19.94 -12.61
CA GLN A 140 21.10 -19.72 -12.82
C GLN A 140 20.63 -18.52 -12.01
N ARG A 141 21.00 -18.46 -10.72
CA ARG A 141 20.66 -17.34 -9.84
C ARG A 141 21.14 -15.99 -10.41
N GLN A 142 22.37 -15.94 -10.90
CA GLN A 142 22.93 -14.73 -11.49
C GLN A 142 22.26 -14.35 -12.81
N MET A 143 21.93 -15.33 -13.66
CA MET A 143 21.16 -15.11 -14.88
C MET A 143 19.80 -14.49 -14.57
N GLU A 144 19.06 -15.06 -13.62
CA GLU A 144 17.72 -14.61 -13.25
C GLU A 144 17.72 -13.17 -12.72
N LEU A 145 18.66 -12.82 -11.85
CA LEU A 145 18.83 -11.44 -11.40
C LEU A 145 19.14 -10.49 -12.56
N ASN A 146 19.96 -10.91 -13.51
CA ASN A 146 20.28 -10.10 -14.67
C ASN A 146 19.05 -9.89 -15.57
N ASP A 147 18.20 -10.89 -15.73
CA ASP A 147 16.92 -10.75 -16.43
C ASP A 147 15.99 -9.80 -15.67
N LYS A 148 15.85 -9.97 -14.35
CA LYS A 148 15.04 -9.09 -13.52
C LYS A 148 15.52 -7.64 -13.60
N ARG A 149 16.83 -7.38 -13.63
CA ARG A 149 17.37 -6.02 -13.83
C ARG A 149 17.04 -5.41 -15.20
N LYS A 150 16.86 -6.24 -16.23
CA LYS A 150 16.42 -5.80 -17.58
C LYS A 150 14.93 -5.53 -17.62
N THR A 151 14.11 -6.31 -16.91
CA THR A 151 12.65 -6.18 -16.87
C THR A 151 12.20 -5.07 -15.93
N TYR A 152 12.76 -5.01 -14.72
CA TYR A 152 12.44 -4.03 -13.68
C TYR A 152 13.38 -2.82 -13.81
N GLN A 153 13.20 -2.05 -14.89
CA GLN A 153 13.94 -0.81 -15.12
C GLN A 153 13.35 0.31 -14.29
N ILE A 154 14.20 1.06 -13.59
CA ILE A 154 13.80 2.17 -12.72
C ILE A 154 13.67 3.45 -13.54
N ILE A 155 12.58 4.18 -13.33
CA ILE A 155 12.35 5.54 -13.81
C ILE A 155 11.68 6.39 -12.72
N GLN A 156 11.64 7.71 -12.90
CA GLN A 156 10.78 8.61 -12.13
C GLN A 156 9.66 9.10 -13.05
N LYS A 157 8.43 8.55 -12.93
CA LYS A 157 7.29 9.02 -13.75
C LYS A 157 6.82 10.40 -13.30
N ILE A 158 7.04 10.74 -12.03
CA ILE A 158 6.87 12.07 -11.46
C ILE A 158 8.24 12.74 -11.39
N LYS A 159 8.37 13.96 -11.91
CA LYS A 159 9.64 14.72 -11.83
C LYS A 159 10.07 14.89 -10.37
N SER A 160 11.28 14.44 -10.04
CA SER A 160 11.82 14.43 -8.67
C SER A 160 10.98 13.62 -7.67
N GLY A 161 10.11 12.73 -8.16
CA GLY A 161 9.27 11.83 -7.37
C GLY A 161 9.92 10.47 -7.08
N PRO A 162 9.16 9.50 -6.56
CA PRO A 162 9.64 8.16 -6.25
C PRO A 162 10.17 7.39 -7.47
N ALA A 163 11.03 6.42 -7.19
CA ALA A 163 11.45 5.42 -8.16
C ALA A 163 10.28 4.48 -8.46
N GLN A 164 10.06 4.18 -9.74
CA GLN A 164 8.97 3.37 -10.24
C GLN A 164 9.44 2.48 -11.38
N VAL A 165 8.65 1.46 -11.72
CA VAL A 165 8.98 0.63 -12.88
C VAL A 165 8.65 1.36 -14.19
N LYS A 166 9.54 1.26 -15.18
CA LYS A 166 9.36 1.88 -16.49
C LYS A 166 8.14 1.33 -17.22
N GLU A 167 8.05 0.01 -17.33
CA GLU A 167 6.96 -0.73 -17.96
C GLU A 167 6.51 -1.83 -17.01
N ILE A 168 5.21 -2.12 -16.95
CA ILE A 168 4.66 -3.14 -16.06
C ILE A 168 5.19 -4.51 -16.49
N PRO A 169 5.96 -5.23 -15.65
CA PRO A 169 6.33 -6.60 -15.96
C PRO A 169 5.09 -7.49 -16.05
N SER A 170 5.10 -8.49 -16.93
CA SER A 170 4.02 -9.48 -17.05
C SER A 170 3.70 -10.17 -15.70
N ASP A 171 4.73 -10.34 -14.86
CA ASP A 171 4.63 -10.90 -13.51
C ASP A 171 3.72 -10.11 -12.56
N GLU A 172 3.58 -8.81 -12.80
CA GLU A 172 2.96 -7.85 -11.87
C GLU A 172 1.50 -7.52 -12.23
N GLN A 173 0.99 -8.03 -13.35
CA GLN A 173 -0.38 -7.72 -13.80
C GLN A 173 -1.44 -8.32 -12.86
N PHE A 174 -2.59 -7.67 -12.74
CA PHE A 174 -3.74 -8.23 -12.02
C PHE A 174 -4.16 -9.58 -12.60
N SER A 175 -4.69 -10.45 -11.75
CA SER A 175 -5.49 -11.58 -12.21
C SER A 175 -6.73 -11.07 -12.96
N PHE A 176 -7.23 -11.89 -13.88
CA PHE A 176 -8.37 -11.51 -14.73
C PHE A 176 -9.64 -11.27 -13.89
N GLU A 177 -9.87 -12.09 -12.87
CA GLU A 177 -11.05 -12.00 -12.00
C GLU A 177 -11.06 -10.71 -11.20
N TYR A 178 -9.93 -10.31 -10.62
CA TYR A 178 -9.81 -9.09 -9.84
C TYR A 178 -10.18 -7.86 -10.69
N LYS A 179 -9.64 -7.79 -11.92
CA LYS A 179 -9.93 -6.70 -12.87
C LYS A 179 -11.42 -6.62 -13.23
N TRP A 180 -12.09 -7.75 -13.41
CA TRP A 180 -13.52 -7.81 -13.75
C TRP A 180 -14.42 -7.37 -12.59
N ASN A 181 -14.08 -7.77 -11.37
CA ASN A 181 -14.83 -7.40 -10.16
C ASN A 181 -14.86 -5.88 -9.94
N ILE A 182 -13.72 -5.20 -10.09
CA ILE A 182 -13.64 -3.74 -10.00
C ILE A 182 -14.50 -3.07 -11.09
N ALA A 183 -14.40 -3.55 -12.33
CA ALA A 183 -15.14 -2.98 -13.45
C ALA A 183 -16.66 -3.09 -13.28
N LYS A 184 -17.15 -4.27 -12.85
CA LYS A 184 -18.57 -4.52 -12.60
C LYS A 184 -19.15 -3.58 -11.53
N ARG A 185 -18.45 -3.42 -10.39
CA ARG A 185 -18.90 -2.53 -9.31
C ARG A 185 -18.94 -1.07 -9.75
N LYS A 186 -17.88 -0.60 -10.42
CA LYS A 186 -17.86 0.77 -10.96
C LYS A 186 -19.03 1.04 -11.91
N MET A 187 -19.37 0.09 -12.78
CA MET A 187 -20.50 0.23 -13.71
C MET A 187 -21.85 0.34 -13.00
N GLN A 188 -22.07 -0.46 -11.95
CA GLN A 188 -23.28 -0.40 -11.13
C GLN A 188 -23.43 0.98 -10.45
N MET A 189 -22.34 1.51 -9.88
CA MET A 189 -22.35 2.83 -9.24
C MET A 189 -22.59 3.96 -10.24
N ILE A 190 -21.94 3.94 -11.41
CA ILE A 190 -22.17 4.93 -12.47
C ILE A 190 -23.63 4.92 -12.93
N ALA A 191 -24.23 3.72 -13.10
CA ALA A 191 -25.64 3.61 -13.47
C ALA A 191 -26.56 4.23 -12.40
N THR A 192 -26.27 3.98 -11.13
CA THR A 192 -26.99 4.54 -9.99
C THR A 192 -26.87 6.07 -9.94
N SER A 193 -25.66 6.61 -10.10
CA SER A 193 -25.42 8.06 -10.14
C SER A 193 -26.15 8.74 -11.30
N LYS A 194 -26.14 8.13 -12.50
CA LYS A 194 -26.88 8.65 -13.66
C LYS A 194 -28.38 8.67 -13.42
N LEU A 195 -28.94 7.60 -12.84
CA LEU A 195 -30.36 7.56 -12.49
C LEU A 195 -30.71 8.68 -11.49
N HIS A 196 -29.89 8.88 -10.45
CA HIS A 196 -30.09 9.95 -9.48
C HIS A 196 -30.07 11.33 -10.16
N MET A 197 -29.10 11.59 -11.05
CA MET A 197 -29.04 12.86 -11.79
C MET A 197 -30.25 13.09 -12.70
N LEU A 198 -30.78 12.04 -13.33
CA LEU A 198 -32.00 12.13 -14.16
C LEU A 198 -33.23 12.51 -13.35
N LEU A 199 -33.34 12.02 -12.11
CA LEU A 199 -34.50 12.25 -11.24
C LEU A 199 -34.43 13.59 -10.50
N ASN A 200 -33.23 14.02 -10.08
CA ASN A 200 -33.06 15.11 -9.11
C ASN A 200 -32.18 16.27 -9.61
N GLY A 201 -31.77 16.29 -10.88
CA GLY A 201 -30.92 17.33 -11.46
C GLY A 201 -29.47 17.36 -10.93
N ALA A 202 -28.65 18.24 -11.50
CA ALA A 202 -27.20 18.30 -11.27
C ALA A 202 -26.73 19.26 -10.15
N ASN A 203 -27.62 20.10 -9.62
CA ASN A 203 -27.27 21.02 -8.53
C ASN A 203 -27.80 20.49 -7.20
N TRP A 204 -27.15 20.89 -6.11
CA TRP A 204 -27.71 20.76 -4.78
C TRP A 204 -28.90 21.71 -4.62
N GLU A 205 -29.95 21.26 -3.93
CA GLU A 205 -31.12 22.07 -3.65
C GLU A 205 -30.89 22.94 -2.40
N LYS A 206 -31.96 23.52 -1.83
CA LYS A 206 -31.94 24.70 -0.95
C LYS A 206 -31.35 24.46 0.45
N SER A 207 -30.89 23.25 0.81
CA SER A 207 -30.41 22.95 2.17
C SER A 207 -29.31 21.89 2.23
N LEU A 208 -28.54 21.88 3.32
CA LEU A 208 -27.54 20.84 3.61
C LEU A 208 -28.17 19.46 3.83
N PHE A 209 -29.47 19.40 4.17
CA PHE A 209 -30.21 18.15 4.30
C PHE A 209 -30.32 17.42 2.95
N ASP A 210 -30.41 18.17 1.84
CA ASP A 210 -30.56 17.62 0.49
C ASP A 210 -29.33 16.81 0.03
N LEU A 211 -28.18 17.05 0.64
CA LEU A 211 -26.96 16.28 0.43
C LEU A 211 -27.13 14.79 0.80
N THR A 212 -28.10 14.46 1.67
CA THR A 212 -28.32 13.08 2.11
C THR A 212 -29.14 12.25 1.11
N ASN A 213 -29.80 12.89 0.14
CA ASN A 213 -30.69 12.23 -0.82
C ASN A 213 -29.94 11.34 -1.83
N VAL A 214 -28.62 11.47 -1.95
CA VAL A 214 -27.79 10.64 -2.85
C VAL A 214 -27.48 9.26 -2.28
N TYR A 215 -27.68 9.04 -0.98
CA TYR A 215 -27.38 7.76 -0.36
C TYR A 215 -28.45 6.72 -0.70
N SER A 216 -28.01 5.63 -1.32
CA SER A 216 -28.81 4.48 -1.75
C SER A 216 -28.09 3.19 -1.35
N ASP A 217 -28.70 2.03 -1.59
CA ASP A 217 -28.08 0.73 -1.30
C ASP A 217 -26.68 0.56 -1.93
N ALA A 218 -26.44 1.17 -3.10
CA ALA A 218 -25.15 1.12 -3.78
C ALA A 218 -24.05 1.92 -3.07
N PHE A 219 -24.43 2.98 -2.34
CA PHE A 219 -23.51 3.92 -1.71
C PHE A 219 -23.41 3.66 -0.20
N GLY A 220 -24.54 3.47 0.48
CA GLY A 220 -24.65 3.48 1.94
C GLY A 220 -24.46 4.88 2.51
N ILE A 221 -24.97 5.10 3.73
CA ILE A 221 -24.80 6.37 4.45
C ILE A 221 -23.43 6.37 5.14
N PRO A 222 -22.53 7.29 4.82
CA PRO A 222 -21.23 7.38 5.47
C PRO A 222 -21.36 7.90 6.90
N GLU A 223 -20.46 7.47 7.78
CA GLU A 223 -20.54 7.76 9.22
C GLU A 223 -20.54 9.27 9.55
N GLY A 224 -19.79 10.06 8.78
CA GLY A 224 -19.61 11.49 9.01
C GLY A 224 -20.88 12.35 8.86
N VAL A 225 -21.93 11.88 8.16
CA VAL A 225 -23.14 12.67 7.83
C VAL A 225 -23.81 13.27 9.06
N ASN A 226 -23.82 12.55 10.18
CA ASN A 226 -24.50 12.99 11.40
C ASN A 226 -23.56 13.68 12.41
N LYS A 227 -22.26 13.79 12.09
CA LYS A 227 -21.22 14.20 13.05
C LYS A 227 -20.32 15.33 12.56
N TRP A 228 -20.32 15.61 11.26
CA TRP A 228 -19.37 16.53 10.59
C TRP A 228 -19.24 17.93 11.22
N SER A 229 -20.34 18.50 11.72
CA SER A 229 -20.34 19.83 12.32
C SER A 229 -19.85 19.84 13.77
N ASN A 230 -19.69 18.67 14.40
CA ASN A 230 -19.30 18.52 15.80
C ASN A 230 -17.77 18.61 16.00
N ASP A 231 -17.33 19.43 16.95
CA ASP A 231 -15.91 19.63 17.26
C ASP A 231 -15.20 18.40 17.83
N ILE A 232 -15.91 17.56 18.59
CA ILE A 232 -15.38 16.28 19.08
C ILE A 232 -15.12 15.34 17.90
N TYR A 233 -16.02 15.31 16.92
CA TYR A 233 -15.82 14.49 15.72
C TYR A 233 -14.64 15.00 14.89
N PHE A 234 -14.57 16.32 14.65
CA PHE A 234 -13.44 16.95 13.96
C PHE A 234 -12.08 16.65 14.62
N GLY A 235 -12.02 16.66 15.97
CA GLY A 235 -10.85 16.23 16.72
C GLY A 235 -10.56 14.74 16.56
N SER A 236 -11.58 13.88 16.65
CA SER A 236 -11.43 12.43 16.51
C SER A 236 -10.86 11.99 15.15
N GLN A 237 -11.19 12.71 14.06
CA GLN A 237 -10.62 12.46 12.73
C GLN A 237 -9.08 12.54 12.71
N ARG A 238 -8.48 13.36 13.58
CA ARG A 238 -7.01 13.54 13.68
C ARG A 238 -6.29 12.33 14.27
N ILE A 239 -7.03 11.41 14.89
CA ILE A 239 -6.47 10.27 15.64
C ILE A 239 -7.07 8.92 15.25
N SER A 240 -8.25 8.90 14.63
CA SER A 240 -8.98 7.64 14.36
C SER A 240 -9.37 7.45 12.89
N SER A 241 -9.06 8.41 12.03
CA SER A 241 -9.42 8.36 10.60
C SER A 241 -8.19 8.49 9.69
N MET A 242 -8.35 8.92 8.44
CA MET A 242 -7.36 8.80 7.37
C MET A 242 -5.99 9.45 7.65
N ASN A 243 -5.95 10.64 8.26
CA ASN A 243 -4.72 11.36 8.61
C ASN A 243 -4.39 11.27 10.11
N HIS A 244 -4.49 10.06 10.65
CA HIS A 244 -4.23 9.80 12.06
C HIS A 244 -2.78 10.04 12.51
N SER A 245 -1.83 10.29 11.61
CA SER A 245 -0.39 10.38 11.94
C SER A 245 0.21 11.80 11.92
N LEU A 246 -0.62 12.84 11.87
CA LEU A 246 -0.15 14.24 11.81
C LEU A 246 -0.14 14.97 13.15
N ILE A 247 -1.02 14.59 14.07
CA ILE A 247 -1.13 15.29 15.34
C ILE A 247 0.12 15.09 16.20
N GLU A 248 0.61 16.18 16.79
CA GLU A 248 1.77 16.20 17.66
C GLU A 248 1.45 16.90 18.97
N LEU A 249 2.18 16.53 20.03
CA LEU A 249 2.12 17.24 21.29
C LEU A 249 2.69 18.66 21.12
N CYS A 250 1.90 19.68 21.47
CA CYS A 250 2.32 21.07 21.31
C CYS A 250 3.17 21.48 22.52
N THR A 251 4.47 21.72 22.29
CA THR A 251 5.41 22.19 23.31
C THR A 251 5.50 23.72 23.38
N ALA A 252 5.10 24.41 22.32
CA ALA A 252 4.96 25.86 22.24
C ALA A 252 4.02 26.20 21.08
N ILE A 253 3.20 27.24 21.24
CA ILE A 253 2.37 27.75 20.14
C ILE A 253 3.29 28.45 19.13
N PRO A 254 3.23 28.12 17.83
CA PRO A 254 4.10 28.73 16.84
C PRO A 254 3.93 30.25 16.76
N GLU A 255 5.04 30.98 16.69
CA GLU A 255 5.02 32.46 16.56
C GLU A 255 4.29 32.95 15.31
N LYS A 256 4.11 32.09 14.30
CA LYS A 256 3.36 32.36 13.08
C LYS A 256 1.83 32.30 13.24
N MET A 257 1.31 31.80 14.37
CA MET A 257 -0.11 31.88 14.68
C MET A 257 -0.48 33.23 15.29
N ASN A 258 -1.49 33.90 14.74
CA ASN A 258 -2.02 35.17 15.23
C ASN A 258 -3.08 34.97 16.32
N ILE A 259 -2.69 34.30 17.41
CA ILE A 259 -3.56 33.96 18.53
C ILE A 259 -2.97 34.44 19.84
N THR A 260 -3.80 35.01 20.71
CA THR A 260 -3.42 35.46 22.05
C THR A 260 -3.82 34.45 23.13
N GLU A 261 -3.22 34.54 24.31
CA GLU A 261 -3.61 33.70 25.45
C GLU A 261 -5.06 33.97 25.89
N ASP A 262 -5.50 35.22 25.85
CA ASP A 262 -6.86 35.60 26.22
C ASP A 262 -7.92 34.98 25.29
N GLU A 263 -7.62 34.84 24.00
CA GLU A 263 -8.52 34.17 23.04
C GLU A 263 -8.63 32.66 23.28
N LEU A 264 -7.57 32.01 23.79
CA LEU A 264 -7.58 30.57 24.09
C LEU A 264 -8.16 30.23 25.46
N LYS A 265 -8.03 31.14 26.43
CA LYS A 265 -8.41 30.95 27.84
C LYS A 265 -9.81 30.35 28.05
N PRO A 266 -10.87 30.69 27.28
CA PRO A 266 -12.19 30.08 27.44
C PRO A 266 -12.20 28.56 27.23
N PHE A 267 -11.25 28.01 26.49
CA PHE A 267 -11.20 26.59 26.11
C PHE A 267 -10.27 25.75 27.00
N LEU A 268 -9.48 26.38 27.88
CA LEU A 268 -8.44 25.72 28.67
C LEU A 268 -8.89 25.28 30.07
N GLU A 269 -10.20 25.28 30.34
CA GLU A 269 -10.77 24.84 31.63
C GLU A 269 -10.16 25.55 32.85
N GLY A 270 -9.82 26.84 32.69
CA GLY A 270 -9.24 27.67 33.75
C GLY A 270 -7.73 27.55 33.93
N TRP A 271 -7.05 26.77 33.08
CA TRP A 271 -5.59 26.61 33.11
C TRP A 271 -4.90 27.64 32.20
N SER A 272 -3.68 28.03 32.55
CA SER A 272 -2.82 28.81 31.65
C SER A 272 -2.18 27.92 30.58
N ILE A 273 -1.71 28.51 29.49
CA ILE A 273 -1.05 27.75 28.40
C ILE A 273 0.13 26.91 28.93
N PRO A 274 1.05 27.45 29.77
CA PRO A 274 2.13 26.65 30.36
C PRO A 274 1.64 25.44 31.16
N GLN A 275 0.56 25.59 31.94
CA GLN A 275 -0.01 24.47 32.71
C GLN A 275 -0.59 23.39 31.79
N VAL A 276 -1.27 23.80 30.72
CA VAL A 276 -1.85 22.87 29.73
C VAL A 276 -0.75 22.10 28.98
N ILE A 277 0.31 22.78 28.56
CA ILE A 277 1.49 22.16 27.93
C ILE A 277 2.16 21.19 28.89
N GLN A 278 2.40 21.61 30.14
CA GLN A 278 3.02 20.76 31.17
C GLN A 278 2.19 19.50 31.48
N ALA A 279 0.86 19.59 31.38
CA ALA A 279 -0.04 18.45 31.55
C ALA A 279 -0.25 17.61 30.27
N ASN A 280 0.45 17.92 29.19
CA ASN A 280 0.33 17.25 27.88
C ASN A 280 -1.10 17.28 27.31
N ARG A 281 -1.78 18.43 27.44
CA ARG A 281 -3.18 18.61 27.02
C ARG A 281 -3.35 19.48 25.76
N LEU A 282 -2.27 20.08 25.26
CA LEU A 282 -2.28 20.88 24.02
C LEU A 282 -1.61 20.11 22.89
N PHE A 283 -2.25 20.09 21.73
CA PHE A 283 -1.78 19.40 20.53
C PHE A 283 -1.86 20.32 19.32
N ILE A 284 -1.07 20.01 18.30
CA ILE A 284 -0.98 20.83 17.09
C ILE A 284 -0.93 19.94 15.85
N ILE A 285 -1.50 20.46 14.76
CA ILE A 285 -1.18 20.03 13.40
C ILE A 285 -0.78 21.26 12.61
N ASP A 286 0.33 21.14 11.88
CA ASP A 286 0.86 22.19 11.02
C ASP A 286 1.10 21.62 9.62
N LEU A 287 0.30 22.06 8.65
CA LEU A 287 0.36 21.58 7.28
C LEU A 287 1.31 22.40 6.40
N GLU A 288 2.34 23.05 6.98
CA GLU A 288 3.32 23.89 6.27
C GLU A 288 3.91 23.26 5.02
N VAL A 289 4.01 21.92 4.95
CA VAL A 289 4.47 21.20 3.76
C VAL A 289 3.62 21.48 2.51
N ILE A 290 2.39 21.97 2.64
CA ILE A 290 1.47 22.33 1.55
C ILE A 290 1.73 23.75 1.03
N LYS A 291 2.52 24.56 1.73
CA LYS A 291 2.76 25.96 1.37
C LYS A 291 3.25 26.10 -0.07
N ASP A 292 2.66 27.03 -0.83
CA ASP A 292 3.02 27.31 -2.23
C ASP A 292 2.88 26.11 -3.19
N ILE A 293 2.09 25.09 -2.84
CA ILE A 293 1.74 24.01 -3.76
C ILE A 293 0.74 24.54 -4.80
N PRO A 294 0.99 24.33 -6.10
CA PRO A 294 0.08 24.80 -7.15
C PRO A 294 -1.25 24.04 -7.10
N VAL A 295 -2.29 24.66 -7.64
CA VAL A 295 -3.63 24.09 -7.77
C VAL A 295 -3.99 23.89 -9.25
N ARG A 296 -5.04 23.11 -9.52
CA ARG A 296 -5.46 22.80 -10.91
C ARG A 296 -5.95 24.00 -11.71
N SER A 297 -6.41 25.06 -11.05
CA SER A 297 -7.00 26.25 -11.68
C SER A 297 -6.72 27.48 -10.83
N PRO A 298 -6.38 28.64 -11.42
CA PRO A 298 -6.04 29.86 -10.67
C PRO A 298 -7.20 30.44 -9.86
N GLU A 299 -8.44 30.05 -10.13
CA GLU A 299 -9.64 30.46 -9.38
C GLU A 299 -9.86 29.65 -8.11
N LEU A 300 -9.16 28.52 -7.95
CA LEU A 300 -9.25 27.68 -6.77
C LEU A 300 -8.17 28.06 -5.76
N ILE A 301 -8.46 27.83 -4.48
CA ILE A 301 -7.54 28.14 -3.39
C ILE A 301 -7.26 26.86 -2.62
N LEU A 302 -5.98 26.58 -2.35
CA LEU A 302 -5.57 25.53 -1.43
C LEU A 302 -5.06 26.19 -0.15
N THR A 303 -5.66 25.83 0.97
CA THR A 303 -5.23 26.25 2.31
C THR A 303 -4.02 25.45 2.77
N CYS A 304 -3.25 26.06 3.66
CA CYS A 304 -2.07 25.45 4.28
C CYS A 304 -2.17 25.69 5.79
N PRO A 305 -3.10 25.02 6.47
CA PRO A 305 -3.57 25.43 7.77
C PRO A 305 -2.66 25.00 8.93
N ILE A 306 -2.84 25.69 10.06
CA ILE A 306 -2.32 25.33 11.38
C ILE A 306 -3.53 25.22 12.32
N ALA A 307 -3.62 24.16 13.10
CA ALA A 307 -4.69 23.99 14.08
C ALA A 307 -4.18 23.56 15.45
N LEU A 308 -4.73 24.16 16.50
CA LEU A 308 -4.52 23.75 17.88
C LEU A 308 -5.70 22.94 18.39
N PHE A 309 -5.41 21.92 19.17
CA PHE A 309 -6.39 21.04 19.79
C PHE A 309 -6.14 20.91 21.28
N PHE A 310 -7.21 20.79 22.05
CA PHE A 310 -7.18 20.61 23.49
C PHE A 310 -7.80 19.27 23.88
N LEU A 311 -7.13 18.53 24.78
CA LEU A 311 -7.71 17.36 25.43
C LEU A 311 -8.46 17.81 26.68
N ASN A 312 -9.79 17.84 26.59
CA ASN A 312 -10.65 18.31 27.67
C ASN A 312 -10.72 17.33 28.86
N GLY A 313 -11.35 17.75 29.96
CA GLY A 313 -11.49 16.96 31.19
C GLY A 313 -12.32 15.68 30.98
N LYS A 314 -13.14 15.64 29.92
CA LYS A 314 -13.88 14.44 29.47
C LYS A 314 -13.05 13.52 28.57
N LYS A 315 -11.75 13.78 28.42
CA LYS A 315 -10.82 13.01 27.57
C LYS A 315 -11.19 13.02 26.09
N GLN A 316 -11.79 14.11 25.62
CA GLN A 316 -12.11 14.33 24.21
C GLN A 316 -11.14 15.36 23.63
N LEU A 317 -10.60 15.05 22.46
CA LEU A 317 -9.80 15.98 21.67
C LEU A 317 -10.73 16.91 20.90
N VAL A 318 -10.59 18.22 21.09
CA VAL A 318 -11.42 19.24 20.41
C VAL A 318 -10.54 20.33 19.80
N PRO A 319 -10.86 20.86 18.61
CA PRO A 319 -10.19 22.04 18.05
C PRO A 319 -10.47 23.28 18.90
N ILE A 320 -9.45 24.11 19.11
CA ILE A 320 -9.58 25.38 19.85
C ILE A 320 -9.13 26.59 19.03
N ALA A 321 -8.37 26.38 17.95
CA ALA A 321 -7.94 27.43 17.05
C ALA A 321 -7.58 26.86 15.67
N ILE A 322 -7.94 27.57 14.59
CA ILE A 322 -7.58 27.25 13.21
C ILE A 322 -7.13 28.53 12.50
N GLN A 323 -5.92 28.50 11.94
CA GLN A 323 -5.43 29.51 10.99
C GLN A 323 -5.31 28.86 9.61
N LEU A 324 -5.91 29.43 8.56
CA LEU A 324 -6.04 28.75 7.26
C LEU A 324 -4.79 28.85 6.37
N PHE A 325 -3.93 29.84 6.64
CA PHE A 325 -2.64 30.01 5.99
C PHE A 325 -1.52 30.22 7.00
N GLN A 326 -0.27 30.08 6.54
CA GLN A 326 0.92 30.07 7.39
C GLN A 326 1.28 31.47 7.93
N GLU A 327 1.03 32.53 7.16
CA GLU A 327 1.45 33.89 7.50
C GLU A 327 0.43 34.65 8.34
N LYS A 328 0.92 35.43 9.32
CA LYS A 328 0.13 36.43 10.03
C LYS A 328 -0.30 37.54 9.08
N ARG A 329 -1.60 37.67 8.83
CA ARG A 329 -2.19 38.72 8.00
C ARG A 329 -3.56 39.11 8.53
N GLU A 330 -3.98 40.33 8.23
CA GLU A 330 -5.31 40.83 8.60
C GLU A 330 -6.42 40.00 7.95
N ASP A 331 -6.20 39.53 6.71
CA ASP A 331 -7.11 38.66 5.95
C ASP A 331 -6.91 37.15 6.20
N ASN A 332 -6.14 36.79 7.24
CA ASN A 332 -5.93 35.42 7.70
C ASN A 332 -6.03 35.36 9.23
N PRO A 333 -7.24 35.59 9.80
CA PRO A 333 -7.44 35.54 11.23
C PRO A 333 -7.30 34.11 11.78
N VAL A 334 -7.15 33.99 13.08
CA VAL A 334 -7.30 32.71 13.78
C VAL A 334 -8.77 32.54 14.17
N PHE A 335 -9.40 31.55 13.56
CA PHE A 335 -10.77 31.15 13.87
C PHE A 335 -10.81 30.31 15.15
N ILE A 336 -11.82 30.53 15.99
CA ILE A 336 -12.01 29.84 17.28
C ILE A 336 -13.47 29.36 17.43
N PRO A 337 -13.76 28.37 18.30
CA PRO A 337 -15.11 27.80 18.44
C PRO A 337 -16.23 28.77 18.83
N THR A 338 -15.91 29.94 19.38
CA THR A 338 -16.88 30.99 19.74
C THR A 338 -17.19 31.98 18.63
N ASP A 339 -16.51 31.88 17.48
CA ASP A 339 -16.86 32.64 16.28
C ASP A 339 -18.25 32.21 15.77
N PRO A 340 -18.92 32.99 14.89
CA PRO A 340 -20.24 32.63 14.41
C PRO A 340 -20.30 31.19 13.86
N PRO A 341 -21.36 30.40 14.13
CA PRO A 341 -21.34 28.95 13.92
C PRO A 341 -20.96 28.51 12.49
N HIS A 342 -21.52 29.13 11.45
CA HIS A 342 -21.18 28.79 10.07
C HIS A 342 -19.80 29.30 9.66
N THR A 343 -19.29 30.38 10.26
CA THR A 343 -17.93 30.87 10.04
C THR A 343 -16.90 29.89 10.60
N TRP A 344 -17.12 29.41 11.83
CA TRP A 344 -16.30 28.34 12.43
C TRP A 344 -16.36 27.04 11.62
N LEU A 345 -17.56 26.67 11.17
CA LEU A 345 -17.78 25.50 10.33
C LEU A 345 -17.03 25.59 8.99
N MET A 346 -17.12 26.74 8.33
CA MET A 346 -16.40 27.02 7.09
C MET A 346 -14.88 26.93 7.31
N ALA A 347 -14.34 27.47 8.42
CA ALA A 347 -12.93 27.32 8.76
C ALA A 347 -12.51 25.85 8.92
N LYS A 348 -13.32 25.00 9.57
CA LYS A 348 -13.07 23.55 9.66
C LYS A 348 -13.11 22.86 8.30
N MET A 349 -14.05 23.21 7.43
CA MET A 349 -14.12 22.67 6.06
C MET A 349 -12.88 23.02 5.25
N TRP A 350 -12.43 24.27 5.30
CA TRP A 350 -11.20 24.72 4.64
C TRP A 350 -9.94 24.12 5.26
N TYR A 351 -9.92 23.83 6.56
CA TYR A 351 -8.85 23.02 7.15
C TYR A 351 -8.83 21.61 6.53
N ASN A 352 -9.99 20.94 6.49
CA ASN A 352 -10.11 19.60 5.95
C ASN A 352 -9.80 19.52 4.45
N LEU A 353 -9.97 20.59 3.69
CA LEU A 353 -9.49 20.67 2.30
C LEU A 353 -7.95 20.54 2.19
N GLY A 354 -7.22 21.27 3.05
CA GLY A 354 -5.76 21.16 3.14
C GLY A 354 -5.34 19.76 3.60
N ASP A 355 -6.00 19.25 4.64
CA ASP A 355 -5.76 17.91 5.18
C ASP A 355 -6.05 16.80 4.15
N ALA A 356 -7.13 16.92 3.37
CA ALA A 356 -7.45 16.02 2.27
C ALA A 356 -6.39 16.02 1.17
N SER A 357 -5.81 17.18 0.88
CA SER A 357 -4.74 17.33 -0.10
C SER A 357 -3.43 16.70 0.41
N TYR A 358 -3.13 16.81 1.71
CA TYR A 358 -2.05 16.07 2.34
C TYR A 358 -2.31 14.56 2.28
N HIS A 359 -3.49 14.12 2.71
CA HIS A 359 -3.86 12.71 2.81
C HIS A 359 -3.66 11.97 1.49
N GLN A 360 -4.34 12.43 0.43
CA GLN A 360 -4.30 11.74 -0.86
C GLN A 360 -2.91 11.78 -1.48
N SER A 361 -2.20 12.90 -1.35
CA SER A 361 -0.89 13.07 -1.98
C SER A 361 0.21 12.32 -1.23
N LEU A 362 0.27 12.44 0.09
CA LEU A 362 1.38 11.98 0.91
C LEU A 362 1.07 10.69 1.66
N THR A 363 0.15 10.75 2.63
CA THR A 363 -0.16 9.61 3.51
C THR A 363 -0.55 8.38 2.71
N HIS A 364 -1.40 8.56 1.70
CA HIS A 364 -1.88 7.50 0.82
C HIS A 364 -0.94 7.28 -0.38
N LEU A 365 -0.93 8.17 -1.37
CA LEU A 365 -0.24 7.88 -2.63
C LEU A 365 1.30 7.84 -2.51
N ALA A 366 1.95 8.84 -1.92
CA ALA A 366 3.41 8.84 -1.85
C ALA A 366 3.95 7.69 -0.99
N PHE A 367 3.49 7.61 0.26
CA PHE A 367 4.17 6.83 1.29
C PHE A 367 3.81 5.35 1.26
N THR A 368 2.58 4.97 0.89
CA THR A 368 2.18 3.55 0.86
C THR A 368 2.23 2.95 -0.55
N HIS A 369 1.95 3.74 -1.59
CA HIS A 369 1.97 3.25 -2.97
C HIS A 369 3.32 3.46 -3.64
N LEU A 370 3.72 4.71 -3.88
CA LEU A 370 4.81 5.01 -4.82
C LEU A 370 6.20 4.74 -4.23
N LEU A 371 6.43 5.05 -2.95
CA LEU A 371 7.69 4.67 -2.28
C LEU A 371 7.86 3.15 -2.21
N MET A 372 6.79 2.42 -1.89
CA MET A 372 6.83 0.96 -1.79
C MET A 372 6.94 0.29 -3.16
N GLU A 373 6.45 0.91 -4.24
CA GLU A 373 6.72 0.44 -5.61
C GLU A 373 8.21 0.44 -5.90
N GLY A 374 8.92 1.51 -5.56
CA GLY A 374 10.37 1.59 -5.67
C GLY A 374 11.06 0.45 -4.92
N VAL A 375 10.65 0.22 -3.67
CA VAL A 375 11.15 -0.89 -2.83
C VAL A 375 10.89 -2.25 -3.48
N CYS A 376 9.68 -2.48 -4.01
CA CYS A 376 9.33 -3.70 -4.75
C CYS A 376 10.25 -3.90 -5.96
N VAL A 377 10.44 -2.85 -6.77
CA VAL A 377 11.30 -2.86 -7.95
C VAL A 377 12.73 -3.25 -7.59
N VAL A 378 13.37 -2.63 -6.60
CA VAL A 378 14.75 -3.00 -6.22
C VAL A 378 14.83 -4.37 -5.54
N SER A 379 13.76 -4.82 -4.87
CA SER A 379 13.69 -6.18 -4.33
C SER A 379 13.73 -7.21 -5.45
N HIS A 380 12.96 -7.04 -6.52
CA HIS A 380 13.03 -7.90 -7.70
C HIS A 380 14.39 -7.85 -8.42
N ARG A 381 15.05 -6.69 -8.43
CA ARG A 381 16.34 -6.50 -9.11
C ARG A 381 17.53 -7.11 -8.38
N GLN A 382 17.45 -7.25 -7.06
CA GLN A 382 18.60 -7.60 -6.22
C GLN A 382 18.44 -8.88 -5.42
N LEU A 383 17.22 -9.36 -5.18
CA LEU A 383 16.97 -10.59 -4.42
C LEU A 383 16.44 -11.67 -5.35
N SER A 384 17.08 -12.84 -5.34
CA SER A 384 16.59 -14.00 -6.07
C SER A 384 15.24 -14.46 -5.52
N GLN A 385 14.44 -15.15 -6.34
CA GLN A 385 13.19 -15.77 -5.88
C GLN A 385 13.41 -16.85 -4.80
N SER A 386 14.60 -17.46 -4.78
CA SER A 386 15.02 -18.42 -3.76
C SER A 386 15.52 -17.73 -2.49
N HIS A 387 15.74 -16.41 -2.51
CA HIS A 387 16.23 -15.66 -1.36
C HIS A 387 15.15 -15.59 -0.25
N PRO A 388 15.48 -15.91 1.02
CA PRO A 388 14.50 -15.92 2.10
C PRO A 388 13.81 -14.57 2.31
N ILE A 389 14.54 -13.46 2.15
CA ILE A 389 13.97 -12.10 2.28
C ILE A 389 13.03 -11.75 1.11
N PHE A 390 13.29 -12.23 -0.10
CA PHE A 390 12.35 -12.05 -1.21
C PHE A 390 11.03 -12.77 -0.92
N LYS A 391 11.10 -14.03 -0.46
CA LYS A 391 9.91 -14.83 -0.10
C LYS A 391 9.10 -14.21 1.03
N LEU A 392 9.76 -13.55 1.98
CA LEU A 392 9.11 -12.81 3.06
C LEU A 392 8.34 -11.59 2.54
N LEU A 393 8.93 -10.83 1.61
CA LEU A 393 8.35 -9.57 1.12
C LEU A 393 7.33 -9.75 0.00
N ALA A 394 7.50 -10.75 -0.88
CA ALA A 394 6.70 -10.92 -2.09
C ALA A 394 5.18 -10.90 -1.87
N PRO A 395 4.61 -11.57 -0.84
CA PRO A 395 3.17 -11.49 -0.57
C PRO A 395 2.67 -10.06 -0.31
N HIS A 396 3.51 -9.20 0.27
CA HIS A 396 3.16 -7.83 0.65
C HIS A 396 3.29 -6.83 -0.50
N PHE A 397 3.83 -7.24 -1.65
CA PHE A 397 3.90 -6.43 -2.86
C PHE A 397 2.86 -6.82 -3.91
N LEU A 398 2.05 -7.85 -3.64
CA LEU A 398 1.07 -8.37 -4.57
C LEU A 398 0.19 -7.25 -5.14
N TYR A 399 0.17 -7.14 -6.47
CA TYR A 399 -0.56 -6.14 -7.25
C TYR A 399 -0.16 -4.67 -7.08
N LEU A 400 0.87 -4.35 -6.27
CA LEU A 400 1.28 -2.97 -6.02
C LEU A 400 1.66 -2.21 -7.30
N ILE A 401 2.47 -2.83 -8.17
CA ILE A 401 2.87 -2.21 -9.44
C ILE A 401 1.67 -2.04 -10.38
N ALA A 402 0.78 -3.04 -10.47
CA ALA A 402 -0.41 -2.96 -11.32
C ALA A 402 -1.39 -1.87 -10.87
N ILE A 403 -1.67 -1.77 -9.56
CA ILE A 403 -2.59 -0.74 -9.05
C ILE A 403 -2.00 0.65 -9.22
N ASN A 404 -0.69 0.82 -8.99
CA ASN A 404 -0.03 2.12 -9.17
C ASN A 404 -0.05 2.56 -10.63
N SER A 405 0.26 1.68 -11.58
CA SER A 405 0.22 2.05 -13.00
C SER A 405 -1.19 2.44 -13.41
N ARG A 406 -2.20 1.63 -13.05
CA ARG A 406 -3.61 1.94 -13.35
C ARG A 406 -4.07 3.24 -12.69
N GLY A 407 -3.64 3.49 -11.45
CA GLY A 407 -3.93 4.71 -10.70
C GLY A 407 -3.36 5.95 -11.39
N LEU A 408 -2.10 5.90 -11.80
CA LEU A 408 -1.45 7.00 -12.53
C LEU A 408 -2.05 7.22 -13.92
N ASP A 409 -2.42 6.15 -14.64
CA ASP A 409 -2.98 6.28 -15.99
C ASP A 409 -4.43 6.78 -16.02
N LEU A 410 -5.22 6.50 -14.97
CA LEU A 410 -6.67 6.78 -14.95
C LEU A 410 -7.11 7.80 -13.92
N LEU A 411 -6.53 7.79 -12.71
CA LEU A 411 -6.95 8.64 -11.60
C LEU A 411 -6.07 9.89 -11.51
N VAL A 412 -4.75 9.72 -11.63
CA VAL A 412 -3.74 10.78 -11.47
C VAL A 412 -3.10 11.11 -12.82
N ALA A 413 -3.95 11.33 -13.82
CA ALA A 413 -3.59 11.72 -15.18
C ALA A 413 -4.26 13.06 -15.55
N PRO A 414 -3.80 13.75 -16.61
CA PRO A 414 -4.50 14.91 -17.15
C PRO A 414 -5.97 14.58 -17.45
N ASN A 415 -6.90 15.40 -16.92
CA ASN A 415 -8.35 15.15 -16.99
C ASN A 415 -8.82 13.86 -16.29
N GLY A 416 -7.97 13.26 -15.47
CA GLY A 416 -8.28 12.13 -14.60
C GLY A 416 -9.16 12.54 -13.41
N TRP A 417 -9.38 11.60 -12.50
CA TRP A 417 -10.23 11.83 -11.32
C TRP A 417 -9.70 12.95 -10.42
N VAL A 418 -8.40 12.97 -10.12
CA VAL A 418 -7.79 14.00 -9.25
C VAL A 418 -7.99 15.39 -9.84
N ASP A 419 -7.72 15.56 -11.14
CA ASP A 419 -7.91 16.83 -11.85
C ASP A 419 -9.36 17.29 -11.91
N LYS A 420 -10.32 16.37 -11.84
CA LYS A 420 -11.76 16.70 -11.88
C LYS A 420 -12.35 17.01 -10.52
N THR A 421 -11.84 16.37 -9.47
CA THR A 421 -12.54 16.32 -8.18
C THR A 421 -11.77 16.93 -7.02
N MET A 422 -10.48 17.20 -7.17
CA MET A 422 -9.64 17.75 -6.10
C MET A 422 -9.14 19.15 -6.42
N THR A 423 -9.11 20.05 -5.44
CA THR A 423 -8.54 21.40 -5.60
C THR A 423 -7.07 21.37 -6.02
N ILE A 424 -6.28 20.47 -5.42
CA ILE A 424 -4.84 20.39 -5.66
C ILE A 424 -4.48 20.00 -7.10
N GLY A 425 -5.32 19.21 -7.78
CA GLY A 425 -5.02 18.65 -9.10
C GLY A 425 -3.78 17.77 -9.14
N ILE A 426 -3.45 17.22 -10.32
CA ILE A 426 -2.25 16.39 -10.49
C ILE A 426 -0.97 17.21 -10.34
N THR A 427 -0.95 18.46 -10.80
CA THR A 427 0.25 19.33 -10.74
C THR A 427 0.64 19.61 -9.30
N GLY A 428 -0.33 19.98 -8.46
CA GLY A 428 -0.10 20.18 -7.03
C GLY A 428 0.26 18.89 -6.32
N MET A 429 -0.46 17.80 -6.61
CA MET A 429 -0.22 16.50 -6.00
C MET A 429 1.20 16.01 -6.27
N PHE A 430 1.66 16.08 -7.53
CA PHE A 430 3.03 15.71 -7.89
C PHE A 430 4.09 16.61 -7.26
N SER A 431 3.84 17.92 -7.17
CA SER A 431 4.74 18.86 -6.47
C SER A 431 4.85 18.50 -4.98
N LEU A 432 3.71 18.21 -4.34
CA LEU A 432 3.66 17.85 -2.93
C LEU A 432 4.33 16.49 -2.68
N ILE A 433 4.09 15.49 -3.53
CA ILE A 433 4.78 14.20 -3.48
C ILE A 433 6.30 14.38 -3.57
N ALA A 434 6.78 15.14 -4.57
CA ALA A 434 8.21 15.38 -4.76
C ALA A 434 8.84 16.06 -3.54
N ARG A 435 8.09 16.93 -2.84
CA ARG A 435 8.51 17.56 -1.58
C ARG A 435 8.50 16.57 -0.40
N GLY A 436 7.40 15.85 -0.21
CA GLY A 436 7.20 14.96 0.95
C GLY A 436 8.22 13.84 1.03
N ILE A 437 8.64 13.27 -0.10
CA ILE A 437 9.62 12.17 -0.13
C ILE A 437 11.06 12.59 0.20
N GLN A 438 11.34 13.90 0.23
CA GLN A 438 12.62 14.43 0.71
C GLN A 438 12.65 14.55 2.24
N ILE A 439 11.48 14.48 2.88
CA ILE A 439 11.30 14.58 4.34
C ILE A 439 11.11 13.19 4.95
N TRP A 440 10.39 12.32 4.25
CA TRP A 440 10.07 10.97 4.73
C TRP A 440 11.33 10.13 4.95
N LYS A 441 11.36 9.41 6.08
CA LYS A 441 12.48 8.57 6.54
C LYS A 441 11.94 7.25 7.07
N MET A 442 12.57 6.14 6.70
CA MET A 442 12.11 4.81 7.09
C MET A 442 12.26 4.54 8.60
N ASP A 443 13.41 4.86 9.19
CA ASP A 443 13.70 4.72 10.63
C ASP A 443 12.84 5.60 11.55
N THR A 444 12.16 6.60 10.99
CA THR A 444 11.32 7.53 11.74
C THR A 444 9.86 7.38 11.34
N HIS A 445 9.50 7.85 10.15
CA HIS A 445 8.13 7.89 9.64
C HIS A 445 7.60 6.50 9.23
N GLY A 446 8.47 5.62 8.72
CA GLY A 446 8.14 4.23 8.41
C GLY A 446 8.12 3.30 9.62
N THR A 447 8.58 3.79 10.78
CA THR A 447 8.76 3.01 12.01
C THR A 447 7.82 3.57 13.08
N LEU A 448 6.61 3.01 13.18
CA LEU A 448 5.51 3.56 13.99
C LEU A 448 5.92 3.98 15.42
N PRO A 449 6.65 3.16 16.21
CA PRO A 449 7.06 3.58 17.56
C PRO A 449 7.94 4.84 17.58
N GLU A 450 8.84 5.00 16.60
CA GLU A 450 9.72 6.16 16.51
C GLU A 450 8.99 7.40 16.00
N ASP A 451 8.05 7.25 15.06
CA ASP A 451 7.16 8.35 14.65
C ASP A 451 6.31 8.85 15.85
N LEU A 452 5.68 7.96 16.59
CA LEU A 452 4.90 8.32 17.78
C LEU A 452 5.76 8.98 18.85
N LYS A 453 6.99 8.50 19.04
CA LYS A 453 7.94 9.09 19.99
C LYS A 453 8.32 10.51 19.58
N ARG A 454 8.62 10.72 18.29
CA ARG A 454 8.91 12.04 17.72
C ARG A 454 7.76 13.02 17.95
N ARG A 455 6.51 12.56 17.78
CA ARG A 455 5.30 13.36 17.99
C ARG A 455 4.90 13.53 19.46
N GLY A 456 5.61 12.90 20.40
CA GLY A 456 5.29 12.94 21.84
C GLY A 456 4.10 12.07 22.27
N LEU A 457 3.72 11.08 21.46
CA LEU A 457 2.47 10.30 21.60
C LEU A 457 2.68 8.80 21.84
N LEU A 458 3.92 8.33 21.97
CA LEU A 458 4.22 6.91 22.26
C LEU A 458 3.69 6.45 23.63
N ASN A 459 3.70 7.32 24.64
CA ASN A 459 3.10 7.02 25.94
C ASN A 459 1.58 7.00 25.82
N THR A 460 0.96 5.84 26.00
CA THR A 460 -0.48 5.64 25.81
C THR A 460 -1.37 6.44 26.79
N ASN A 461 -0.80 6.91 27.90
CA ASN A 461 -1.48 7.80 28.84
C ASN A 461 -1.65 9.24 28.31
N ILE A 462 -0.85 9.63 27.33
CA ILE A 462 -0.99 10.91 26.61
C ILE A 462 -2.00 10.68 25.49
N LEU A 463 -3.01 11.55 25.39
CA LEU A 463 -4.07 11.46 24.37
C LEU A 463 -4.81 10.11 24.37
N PRO A 464 -5.58 9.79 25.43
CA PRO A 464 -6.45 8.61 25.45
C PRO A 464 -7.52 8.71 24.34
N GLY A 465 -7.97 7.56 23.83
CA GLY A 465 -8.91 7.48 22.69
C GLY A 465 -8.22 7.49 21.32
N TYR A 466 -6.90 7.48 21.28
CA TYR A 466 -6.11 7.35 20.06
C TYR A 466 -6.06 5.88 19.59
N HIS A 467 -7.21 5.34 19.19
CA HIS A 467 -7.40 3.92 18.90
C HIS A 467 -6.46 3.39 17.81
N PHE A 468 -6.21 4.19 16.75
CA PHE A 468 -5.23 3.82 15.72
C PHE A 468 -3.86 3.49 16.33
N ARG A 469 -3.33 4.35 17.22
CA ARG A 469 -2.03 4.14 17.86
C ARG A 469 -2.01 2.82 18.61
N ASP A 470 -3.03 2.60 19.43
CA ASP A 470 -3.08 1.46 20.34
C ASP A 470 -3.14 0.14 19.56
N ASP A 471 -3.98 0.07 18.52
CA ASP A 471 -4.11 -1.11 17.65
C ASP A 471 -2.87 -1.30 16.75
N ALA A 472 -2.40 -0.23 16.11
CA ALA A 472 -1.30 -0.29 15.17
C ALA A 472 0.04 -0.63 15.87
N LEU A 473 0.24 -0.25 17.14
CA LEU A 473 1.42 -0.67 17.91
C LEU A 473 1.43 -2.18 18.17
N LEU A 474 0.28 -2.78 18.47
CA LEU A 474 0.16 -4.22 18.66
C LEU A 474 0.46 -4.96 17.36
N LEU A 475 -0.10 -4.50 16.24
CA LEU A 475 0.16 -5.08 14.91
C LEU A 475 1.62 -4.88 14.49
N TYR A 476 2.19 -3.70 14.69
CA TYR A 476 3.61 -3.44 14.42
C TYR A 476 4.51 -4.38 15.22
N GLN A 477 4.23 -4.58 16.51
CA GLN A 477 5.00 -5.50 17.34
C GLN A 477 4.82 -6.97 16.89
N ALA A 478 3.63 -7.37 16.46
CA ALA A 478 3.39 -8.70 15.90
C ALA A 478 4.20 -8.91 14.61
N ILE A 479 4.18 -7.95 13.69
CA ILE A 479 4.99 -7.97 12.46
C ILE A 479 6.47 -8.03 12.81
N LYS A 480 6.95 -7.17 13.72
CA LYS A 480 8.36 -7.16 14.15
C LYS A 480 8.80 -8.50 14.74
N ASN A 481 7.94 -9.12 15.56
CA ASN A 481 8.22 -10.43 16.14
C ASN A 481 8.28 -11.53 15.08
N TYR A 482 7.34 -11.54 14.12
CA TYR A 482 7.32 -12.46 12.99
C TYR A 482 8.60 -12.31 12.14
N VAL A 483 8.90 -11.08 11.71
CA VAL A 483 10.10 -10.75 10.92
C VAL A 483 11.37 -11.14 11.67
N SER A 484 11.51 -10.79 12.96
CA SER A 484 12.71 -11.10 13.72
C SER A 484 12.95 -12.61 13.83
N LYS A 485 11.89 -13.40 14.09
CA LYS A 485 11.98 -14.87 14.13
C LYS A 485 12.36 -15.46 12.77
N TYR A 486 11.78 -14.93 11.69
CA TYR A 486 12.06 -15.37 10.33
C TYR A 486 13.51 -15.03 9.92
N VAL A 487 13.95 -13.79 10.12
CA VAL A 487 15.31 -13.35 9.76
C VAL A 487 16.36 -14.17 10.54
N LYS A 488 16.15 -14.39 11.85
CA LYS A 488 17.07 -15.21 12.69
C LYS A 488 17.17 -16.67 12.26
N LEU A 489 16.18 -17.21 11.54
CA LEU A 489 16.24 -18.56 11.01
C LEU A 489 17.33 -18.69 9.94
N TYR A 490 17.49 -17.66 9.10
CA TYR A 490 18.43 -17.68 7.98
C TYR A 490 19.76 -16.98 8.31
N TYR A 491 19.74 -15.94 9.14
CA TYR A 491 20.89 -15.17 9.60
C TYR A 491 21.16 -15.43 11.09
N ASP A 492 21.46 -16.68 11.43
CA ASP A 492 21.81 -17.13 12.77
C ASP A 492 23.21 -16.68 13.22
N LYS A 493 24.05 -16.21 12.30
CA LYS A 493 25.39 -15.69 12.54
C LYS A 493 25.66 -14.42 11.72
N PRO A 494 26.47 -13.46 12.24
CA PRO A 494 26.76 -12.21 11.53
C PRO A 494 27.37 -12.40 10.15
N GLU A 495 28.24 -13.40 9.97
CA GLU A 495 28.94 -13.67 8.71
C GLU A 495 27.96 -13.93 7.56
N LYS A 496 26.79 -14.52 7.86
CA LYS A 496 25.76 -14.75 6.84
C LYS A 496 25.16 -13.47 6.27
N ILE A 497 25.19 -12.36 7.01
CA ILE A 497 24.78 -11.04 6.49
C ILE A 497 25.93 -10.44 5.68
N PHE A 498 27.16 -10.50 6.20
CA PHE A 498 28.33 -9.93 5.53
C PHE A 498 28.63 -10.58 4.18
N ASP A 499 28.47 -11.89 4.09
CA ASP A 499 28.72 -12.68 2.88
C ASP A 499 27.54 -12.65 1.88
N ASP A 500 26.40 -12.09 2.28
CA ASP A 500 25.20 -11.98 1.45
C ASP A 500 25.28 -10.73 0.54
N TRP A 501 25.86 -10.93 -0.64
CA TRP A 501 26.01 -9.88 -1.64
C TRP A 501 24.68 -9.40 -2.24
N GLU A 502 23.60 -10.20 -2.16
CA GLU A 502 22.26 -9.78 -2.60
C GLU A 502 21.69 -8.74 -1.65
N ILE A 503 21.76 -8.99 -0.33
CA ILE A 503 21.33 -8.05 0.69
C ILE A 503 22.14 -6.76 0.67
N MET A 504 23.45 -6.83 0.47
CA MET A 504 24.29 -5.64 0.33
C MET A 504 23.93 -4.84 -0.93
N SER A 505 23.65 -5.51 -2.05
CA SER A 505 23.24 -4.87 -3.30
C SER A 505 21.84 -4.25 -3.19
N TRP A 506 20.91 -4.94 -2.52
CA TRP A 506 19.57 -4.48 -2.24
C TRP A 506 19.58 -3.24 -1.34
N GLY A 507 20.30 -3.28 -0.22
CA GLY A 507 20.48 -2.13 0.66
C GLY A 507 21.09 -0.93 -0.04
N ASN A 508 22.08 -1.15 -0.92
CA ASN A 508 22.63 -0.09 -1.76
C ASN A 508 21.59 0.49 -2.73
N GLU A 509 20.79 -0.31 -3.45
CA GLU A 509 19.75 0.23 -4.34
C GLU A 509 18.61 0.92 -3.58
N LEU A 510 18.29 0.51 -2.35
CA LEU A 510 17.33 1.20 -1.48
C LEU A 510 17.76 2.64 -1.17
N THR A 511 19.04 2.87 -0.88
CA THR A 511 19.54 4.20 -0.47
C THR A 511 20.14 5.02 -1.60
N LYS A 512 20.56 4.36 -2.69
CA LYS A 512 21.12 5.02 -3.87
C LYS A 512 20.14 6.07 -4.40
N ALA A 513 20.68 7.24 -4.72
CA ALA A 513 19.89 8.38 -5.16
C ALA A 513 19.05 8.07 -6.41
N ARG A 514 17.85 8.65 -6.47
CA ARG A 514 16.83 8.30 -7.47
C ARG A 514 17.26 8.64 -8.90
N GLU A 515 17.95 9.77 -9.07
CA GLU A 515 18.55 10.20 -10.33
C GLU A 515 19.68 9.28 -10.82
N LYS A 516 20.22 8.43 -9.94
CA LYS A 516 21.22 7.41 -10.27
C LYS A 516 20.59 6.01 -10.43
N GLY A 517 19.27 5.91 -10.45
CA GLY A 517 18.54 4.66 -10.60
C GLY A 517 18.52 3.80 -9.32
N GLY A 518 18.38 4.42 -8.14
CA GLY A 518 18.01 3.74 -6.90
C GLY A 518 16.68 4.26 -6.33
N CYS A 519 16.30 3.85 -5.13
CA CYS A 519 15.06 4.32 -4.49
C CYS A 519 15.22 5.64 -3.75
N GLY A 520 16.43 5.99 -3.30
CA GLY A 520 16.71 7.19 -2.50
C GLY A 520 15.93 7.24 -1.19
N ILE A 521 15.72 6.09 -0.54
CA ILE A 521 15.04 6.03 0.75
C ILE A 521 15.97 6.57 1.84
N LEU A 522 15.48 7.57 2.58
CA LEU A 522 16.18 8.13 3.73
C LEU A 522 15.93 7.26 4.98
N GLY A 523 16.90 7.21 5.88
CA GLY A 523 16.75 6.50 7.16
C GLY A 523 16.64 4.99 7.03
N VAL A 524 17.15 4.39 5.95
CA VAL A 524 17.39 2.93 5.95
C VAL A 524 18.54 2.65 6.94
N PRO A 525 18.38 1.71 7.89
CA PRO A 525 19.42 1.36 8.85
C PRO A 525 20.80 1.21 8.21
N ASN A 526 21.81 1.84 8.83
CA ASN A 526 23.20 1.89 8.35
C ASN A 526 23.35 2.34 6.88
N ASN A 527 22.44 3.18 6.38
CA ASN A 527 22.37 3.61 4.98
C ASN A 527 22.37 2.43 3.99
N GLY A 528 21.72 1.33 4.34
CA GLY A 528 21.62 0.12 3.51
C GLY A 528 22.85 -0.79 3.60
N LYS A 529 23.86 -0.45 4.41
CA LYS A 529 24.99 -1.35 4.73
C LYS A 529 24.63 -2.18 5.96
N PHE A 530 23.74 -3.14 5.78
CA PHE A 530 23.24 -3.98 6.86
C PHE A 530 24.39 -4.73 7.54
N ALA A 531 24.48 -4.63 8.86
CA ALA A 531 25.52 -5.27 9.66
C ALA A 531 24.93 -6.22 10.72
N THR A 532 23.64 -6.04 11.06
CA THR A 532 22.97 -6.82 12.09
C THR A 532 21.61 -7.34 11.65
N VAL A 533 21.15 -8.40 12.31
CA VAL A 533 19.78 -8.90 12.18
C VAL A 533 18.74 -7.83 12.51
N ASP A 534 19.05 -6.93 13.45
CA ASP A 534 18.14 -5.86 13.83
C ASP A 534 17.99 -4.81 12.72
N ASP A 535 19.04 -4.52 11.97
CA ASP A 535 18.97 -3.62 10.82
C ASP A 535 17.97 -4.15 9.76
N LEU A 536 18.09 -5.45 9.43
CA LEU A 536 17.14 -6.12 8.53
C LEU A 536 15.76 -6.20 9.13
N THR A 537 15.65 -6.53 10.41
CA THR A 537 14.36 -6.65 11.10
C THR A 537 13.59 -5.34 11.05
N ILE A 538 14.22 -4.21 11.36
CA ILE A 538 13.59 -2.88 11.32
C ILE A 538 13.17 -2.55 9.89
N THR A 539 14.08 -2.68 8.92
CA THR A 539 13.82 -2.37 7.50
C THR A 539 12.61 -3.15 6.97
N LEU A 540 12.60 -4.46 7.19
CA LEU A 540 11.55 -5.36 6.71
C LEU A 540 10.23 -5.15 7.45
N THR A 541 10.28 -4.90 8.75
CA THR A 541 9.08 -4.56 9.54
C THR A 541 8.43 -3.29 9.02
N SER A 542 9.22 -2.25 8.74
CA SER A 542 8.71 -0.98 8.23
C SER A 542 8.08 -1.14 6.85
N ILE A 543 8.70 -1.91 5.93
CA ILE A 543 8.13 -2.21 4.61
C ILE A 543 6.79 -2.96 4.75
N ILE A 544 6.77 -4.06 5.51
CA ILE A 544 5.56 -4.89 5.69
C ILE A 544 4.45 -4.08 6.36
N TYR A 545 4.78 -3.32 7.40
CA TYR A 545 3.83 -2.44 8.08
C TYR A 545 3.23 -1.40 7.13
N THR A 546 4.06 -0.73 6.33
CA THR A 546 3.59 0.28 5.36
C THR A 546 2.68 -0.32 4.29
N CYS A 547 3.05 -1.46 3.70
CA CYS A 547 2.24 -2.15 2.68
C CYS A 547 0.94 -2.77 3.22
N SER A 548 0.82 -2.97 4.53
CA SER A 548 -0.35 -3.60 5.16
C SER A 548 -1.13 -2.62 6.04
N VAL A 549 -0.77 -2.48 7.31
CA VAL A 549 -1.47 -1.68 8.32
C VAL A 549 -1.47 -0.20 7.94
N GLY A 550 -0.32 0.33 7.50
CA GLY A 550 -0.16 1.71 7.05
C GLY A 550 -1.15 2.04 5.95
N HIS A 551 -1.08 1.32 4.83
CA HIS A 551 -2.02 1.46 3.70
C HIS A 551 -3.49 1.27 4.13
N ALA A 552 -3.83 0.17 4.84
CA ALA A 552 -5.20 -0.12 5.23
C ALA A 552 -5.84 1.01 6.04
N SER A 553 -5.09 1.58 6.99
CA SER A 553 -5.57 2.63 7.90
C SER A 553 -5.83 3.98 7.21
N THR A 554 -5.13 4.28 6.12
CA THR A 554 -5.33 5.51 5.32
C THR A 554 -6.29 5.30 4.15
N ASN A 555 -6.46 4.06 3.67
CA ASN A 555 -7.22 3.77 2.46
C ASN A 555 -8.69 3.40 2.73
N PHE A 556 -8.97 2.48 3.66
CA PHE A 556 -10.33 1.95 3.83
C PHE A 556 -11.37 2.91 4.42
N PRO A 557 -11.01 3.92 5.23
CA PRO A 557 -11.96 4.91 5.73
C PRO A 557 -12.38 5.98 4.71
N GLN A 558 -11.84 5.97 3.49
CA GLN A 558 -12.02 7.07 2.52
C GLN A 558 -13.48 7.37 2.21
N TYR A 559 -14.30 6.34 2.01
CA TYR A 559 -15.71 6.57 1.72
C TYR A 559 -16.41 7.28 2.88
N ASP A 560 -16.18 6.84 4.12
CA ASP A 560 -16.87 7.40 5.30
C ASP A 560 -16.51 8.87 5.55
N GLU A 561 -15.33 9.30 5.12
CA GLU A 561 -14.89 10.69 5.25
C GLU A 561 -15.27 11.57 4.06
N TYR A 562 -14.98 11.13 2.83
CA TYR A 562 -15.13 11.94 1.62
C TYR A 562 -16.54 11.94 1.04
N ALA A 563 -17.37 10.94 1.35
CA ALA A 563 -18.70 10.81 0.73
C ALA A 563 -19.74 11.82 1.24
N PHE A 564 -19.39 12.63 2.24
CA PHE A 564 -20.16 13.80 2.65
C PHE A 564 -19.29 15.05 2.56
N PRO A 565 -19.37 15.86 1.48
CA PRO A 565 -18.44 16.96 1.23
C PRO A 565 -18.25 17.96 2.37
N PRO A 566 -19.28 18.35 3.15
CA PRO A 566 -19.06 19.24 4.30
C PRO A 566 -18.19 18.64 5.41
N ASN A 567 -18.08 17.31 5.49
CA ASN A 567 -17.24 16.64 6.46
C ASN A 567 -15.76 16.74 6.10
N TYR A 568 -15.39 16.35 4.88
CA TYR A 568 -14.00 16.23 4.50
C TYR A 568 -13.82 16.56 3.00
N PRO A 569 -13.91 17.84 2.62
CA PRO A 569 -14.00 18.25 1.22
C PRO A 569 -12.70 18.00 0.46
N ALA A 570 -12.78 17.34 -0.69
CA ALA A 570 -11.66 17.25 -1.64
C ALA A 570 -11.52 18.50 -2.52
N CYS A 571 -12.61 19.26 -2.67
CA CYS A 571 -12.67 20.53 -3.40
C CYS A 571 -13.70 21.44 -2.72
N LEU A 572 -13.39 22.74 -2.68
CA LEU A 572 -14.32 23.81 -2.33
C LEU A 572 -14.27 24.90 -3.42
N LYS A 573 -15.39 25.58 -3.64
CA LYS A 573 -15.56 26.72 -4.54
C LYS A 573 -15.45 28.02 -3.74
N GLY A 574 -15.10 29.11 -4.42
CA GLY A 574 -15.00 30.44 -3.80
C GLY A 574 -13.73 30.61 -2.98
N THR A 575 -13.77 31.52 -2.00
CA THR A 575 -12.62 31.88 -1.17
C THR A 575 -12.82 31.49 0.29
N PRO A 576 -11.76 31.11 1.02
CA PRO A 576 -11.85 30.94 2.46
C PRO A 576 -12.25 32.25 3.16
N PRO A 577 -12.87 32.16 4.35
CA PRO A 577 -13.22 33.35 5.14
C PRO A 577 -11.96 34.15 5.46
N LYS A 578 -12.03 35.47 5.24
CA LYS A 578 -10.94 36.42 5.47
C LYS A 578 -11.07 37.20 6.77
N ASP A 579 -12.25 37.13 7.39
CA ASP A 579 -12.58 37.76 8.65
C ASP A 579 -13.59 36.88 9.41
N LYS A 580 -14.00 37.34 10.60
CA LYS A 580 -14.90 36.61 11.50
C LYS A 580 -16.38 36.98 11.32
N SER A 581 -16.75 37.60 10.21
CA SER A 581 -18.14 37.99 9.95
C SER A 581 -19.05 36.75 9.90
N PRO A 582 -20.31 36.85 10.37
CA PRO A 582 -21.23 35.73 10.34
C PRO A 582 -21.55 35.26 8.92
N LEU A 583 -21.34 33.97 8.66
CA LEU A 583 -21.86 33.27 7.47
C LEU A 583 -23.23 32.62 7.75
N ILE A 584 -23.93 32.27 6.69
CA ILE A 584 -25.19 31.51 6.71
C ILE A 584 -25.06 30.17 5.98
N GLU A 585 -26.09 29.32 6.07
CA GLU A 585 -26.11 28.00 5.42
C GLU A 585 -25.90 28.08 3.91
N ASP A 586 -26.48 29.09 3.24
CA ASP A 586 -26.30 29.31 1.81
C ASP A 586 -24.84 29.51 1.42
N ASP A 587 -24.03 30.17 2.27
CA ASP A 587 -22.59 30.34 2.02
C ASP A 587 -21.85 29.00 2.06
N ILE A 588 -22.25 28.09 2.95
CA ILE A 588 -21.73 26.72 2.99
C ILE A 588 -22.08 25.99 1.69
N LEU A 589 -23.36 26.01 1.29
CA LEU A 589 -23.83 25.34 0.08
C LEU A 589 -23.14 25.85 -1.18
N MET A 590 -22.93 27.17 -1.30
CA MET A 590 -22.23 27.78 -2.42
C MET A 590 -20.76 27.36 -2.52
N ALA A 591 -20.11 27.03 -1.40
CA ALA A 591 -18.74 26.55 -1.38
C ALA A 591 -18.59 25.07 -1.78
N LEU A 592 -19.66 24.27 -1.75
CA LEU A 592 -19.58 22.84 -2.03
C LEU A 592 -19.37 22.52 -3.52
N PRO A 593 -18.74 21.38 -3.85
CA PRO A 593 -18.75 20.85 -5.20
C PRO A 593 -20.18 20.57 -5.67
N ASP A 594 -20.42 20.59 -6.98
CA ASP A 594 -21.72 20.20 -7.52
C ASP A 594 -21.99 18.69 -7.33
N LYS A 595 -23.25 18.30 -7.60
CA LYS A 595 -23.71 16.93 -7.39
C LYS A 595 -22.96 15.91 -8.26
N PRO A 596 -22.69 16.15 -9.57
CA PRO A 596 -21.86 15.25 -10.37
C PRO A 596 -20.46 15.05 -9.80
N THR A 597 -19.78 16.14 -9.42
CA THR A 597 -18.43 16.06 -8.82
C THR A 597 -18.48 15.26 -7.52
N THR A 598 -19.51 15.46 -6.69
CA THR A 598 -19.69 14.70 -5.44
C THR A 598 -19.94 13.21 -5.69
N LEU A 599 -20.82 12.86 -6.62
CA LEU A 599 -21.09 11.46 -6.98
C LEU A 599 -19.86 10.75 -7.55
N ASP A 600 -19.01 11.47 -8.28
CA ASP A 600 -17.72 10.96 -8.77
C ASP A 600 -16.72 10.73 -7.62
N ILE A 601 -16.65 11.64 -6.63
CA ILE A 601 -15.87 11.46 -5.40
C ILE A 601 -16.36 10.22 -4.64
N MET A 602 -17.67 10.11 -4.40
CA MET A 602 -18.29 8.98 -3.71
C MET A 602 -18.01 7.66 -4.43
N THR A 603 -18.11 7.64 -5.75
CA THR A 603 -17.89 6.42 -6.55
C THR A 603 -16.46 5.92 -6.41
N VAL A 604 -15.47 6.80 -6.58
CA VAL A 604 -14.06 6.39 -6.52
C VAL A 604 -13.65 6.05 -5.10
N THR A 605 -14.02 6.86 -4.11
CA THR A 605 -13.65 6.60 -2.71
C THR A 605 -14.29 5.32 -2.16
N LYS A 606 -15.50 4.95 -2.61
CA LYS A 606 -16.09 3.64 -2.29
C LYS A 606 -15.26 2.48 -2.84
N ILE A 607 -14.87 2.56 -4.12
CA ILE A 607 -14.04 1.53 -4.77
C ILE A 607 -12.67 1.42 -4.10
N LEU A 608 -12.06 2.55 -3.74
CA LEU A 608 -10.79 2.55 -3.02
C LEU A 608 -10.95 1.95 -1.61
N SER A 609 -12.11 2.14 -0.98
CA SER A 609 -12.39 1.59 0.35
C SER A 609 -12.67 0.08 0.37
N ASP A 610 -12.81 -0.57 -0.80
CA ASP A 610 -13.01 -2.01 -0.90
C ASP A 610 -11.77 -2.80 -0.44
N ARG A 611 -12.01 -3.94 0.19
CA ARG A 611 -10.96 -4.91 0.55
C ARG A 611 -10.82 -5.94 -0.55
N GLY A 612 -9.81 -5.75 -1.39
CA GLY A 612 -9.57 -6.56 -2.58
C GLY A 612 -8.75 -7.84 -2.38
N THR A 613 -8.08 -7.97 -1.24
CA THR A 613 -7.18 -9.08 -0.91
C THR A 613 -7.50 -9.62 0.48
N ASN A 614 -7.01 -10.82 0.77
CA ASN A 614 -7.05 -11.41 2.11
C ASN A 614 -6.33 -10.55 3.16
N SER A 615 -6.62 -10.86 4.43
CA SER A 615 -6.08 -10.12 5.58
C SER A 615 -4.62 -10.46 5.85
N ILE A 616 -3.92 -9.61 6.62
CA ILE A 616 -2.51 -9.83 6.96
C ILE A 616 -2.30 -11.23 7.58
N GLY A 617 -1.33 -11.99 7.05
CA GLY A 617 -1.03 -13.37 7.47
C GLY A 617 -1.81 -14.45 6.73
N ASP A 618 -2.88 -14.09 6.01
CA ASP A 618 -3.61 -14.97 5.08
C ASP A 618 -3.23 -14.58 3.65
N PHE A 619 -2.21 -15.24 3.09
CA PHE A 619 -1.60 -14.83 1.82
C PHE A 619 -2.29 -15.49 0.63
N GLU A 620 -2.66 -14.68 -0.38
CA GLU A 620 -3.20 -15.16 -1.67
C GLU A 620 -2.22 -16.12 -2.38
N VAL A 621 -0.92 -15.81 -2.28
CA VAL A 621 0.15 -16.60 -2.88
C VAL A 621 1.15 -16.98 -1.80
N GLN A 622 1.37 -18.28 -1.64
CA GLN A 622 2.32 -18.82 -0.67
C GLN A 622 3.73 -18.88 -1.29
N TYR A 623 4.67 -18.08 -0.79
CA TYR A 623 6.08 -18.10 -1.23
C TYR A 623 7.00 -18.90 -0.28
N ILE A 624 6.58 -19.11 0.96
CA ILE A 624 7.35 -19.80 1.99
C ILE A 624 6.86 -21.25 2.12
N PHE A 625 7.74 -22.20 1.80
CA PHE A 625 7.46 -23.63 1.91
C PHE A 625 8.30 -24.35 2.96
N ASP A 626 9.44 -23.77 3.35
CA ASP A 626 10.31 -24.27 4.43
C ASP A 626 9.50 -24.53 5.72
N PRO A 627 9.46 -25.78 6.24
CA PRO A 627 8.63 -26.10 7.39
C PRO A 627 9.01 -25.35 8.69
N PRO A 628 10.30 -25.22 9.07
CA PRO A 628 10.71 -24.28 10.12
C PRO A 628 10.17 -22.85 9.93
N ALA A 629 10.23 -22.31 8.72
CA ALA A 629 9.77 -20.95 8.43
C ALA A 629 8.24 -20.82 8.52
N LYS A 630 7.47 -21.81 8.04
CA LYS A 630 5.99 -21.84 8.14
C LYS A 630 5.46 -21.86 9.57
N LYS A 631 6.29 -22.28 10.55
CA LYS A 631 5.94 -22.33 11.98
C LYS A 631 6.22 -21.02 12.74
N ARG A 632 6.86 -20.04 12.11
CA ARG A 632 7.21 -18.74 12.72
C ARG A 632 6.15 -17.71 12.43
#